data_AF-A0A497Q3E0-F1
#
_entry.id   AF-A0A497Q3E0-F1
#
_cell.length_a   1.000
_cell.length_b   1.000
_cell.length_c   1.000
_cell.angle_alpha   90.00
_cell.angle_beta   90.00
_cell.angle_gamma   90.00
#
_symmetry.space_group_name_H-M   'P 1'
#
loop_
_entity.id
_entity.type
_entity.pdbx_description
1 polymer ?
#
loop_
_entity_poly.entity_id
_entity_poly.type
_entity_poly.pdbx_seq_one_letter_code
_entity_poly.pdbx_strand_id
1 'polypeptide(L)'
;MVTSHEKRAQAPTGISAGTSRLGRDAGHADRSARWWSRNPCSRRWHLRCGLGHRRHLFSIVDSAGTRGPVTVIADQWGIPHIYADSMNDAFMVLGYLHARDRLFQMVMQSRLASGGLSEIIGSAAVTSDKFYRTIGLRRSAELTYQWYREHRSDSIVDNALSIVEAEVEGVNAFIDSMTSAMTPIEFRLLGLRPEP
;
A
#
# COMPACT_ATOMS: atom_id res chain seq x y z
N MET A 1 38.52 5.92 40.85
CA MET A 1 38.84 4.93 39.79
C MET A 1 37.49 4.45 39.27
N VAL A 2 36.99 4.80 38.10
CA VAL A 2 37.60 4.89 36.75
C VAL A 2 36.97 6.06 36.00
N THR A 3 37.80 6.76 35.23
CA THR A 3 37.53 8.00 34.50
C THR A 3 36.89 7.77 33.13
N SER A 4 35.88 8.57 32.79
CA SER A 4 35.31 8.73 31.45
C SER A 4 36.32 9.40 30.52
N HIS A 5 36.58 8.82 29.34
CA HIS A 5 37.39 9.42 28.29
C HIS A 5 36.51 9.74 27.07
N GLU A 6 36.21 11.03 26.92
CA GLU A 6 35.58 11.66 25.76
C GLU A 6 36.67 11.98 24.73
N LYS A 7 36.54 11.46 23.49
CA LYS A 7 37.44 11.81 22.37
C LYS A 7 36.67 12.66 21.35
N ARG A 8 36.94 13.97 21.36
CA ARG A 8 36.65 14.91 20.27
C ARG A 8 37.57 14.61 19.07
N ALA A 9 36.99 14.53 17.88
CA ALA A 9 37.73 14.51 16.63
C ALA A 9 37.83 15.94 16.06
N GLN A 10 39.06 16.38 15.80
CA GLN A 10 39.43 17.67 15.23
C GLN A 10 39.51 17.55 13.69
N ALA A 11 38.97 18.54 12.96
CA ALA A 11 39.09 18.65 11.51
C ALA A 11 40.44 19.31 11.10
N PRO A 12 41.08 18.89 10.00
CA PRO A 12 42.18 19.64 9.41
C PRO A 12 41.73 20.56 8.27
N THR A 13 42.08 21.84 8.41
CA THR A 13 42.12 22.86 7.37
C THR A 13 43.36 22.67 6.48
N GLY A 14 43.24 22.96 5.18
CA GLY A 14 44.37 22.97 4.25
C GLY A 14 43.98 23.38 2.84
N ILE A 15 44.24 24.65 2.52
CA ILE A 15 44.04 25.29 1.21
C ILE A 15 45.28 25.04 0.33
N SER A 16 45.09 24.72 -0.95
CA SER A 16 46.06 25.13 -1.99
C SER A 16 45.35 25.39 -3.33
N ALA A 17 45.77 26.48 -3.97
CA ALA A 17 45.25 27.03 -5.20
C ALA A 17 45.90 26.38 -6.43
N GLY A 18 45.15 26.28 -7.54
CA GLY A 18 45.65 25.88 -8.84
C GLY A 18 44.68 26.29 -9.95
N THR A 19 45.01 27.38 -10.64
CA THR A 19 44.22 28.02 -11.70
C THR A 19 44.73 27.60 -13.09
N SER A 20 43.84 27.21 -14.00
CA SER A 20 43.90 27.48 -15.47
C SER A 20 42.61 26.95 -16.13
N ARG A 21 41.73 27.83 -16.65
CA ARG A 21 41.53 28.19 -18.08
C ARG A 21 41.32 26.96 -18.99
N LEU A 22 40.36 26.85 -19.91
CA LEU A 22 39.39 27.75 -20.54
C LEU A 22 38.53 26.87 -21.49
N GLY A 23 37.27 27.27 -21.74
CA GLY A 23 36.36 26.75 -22.78
C GLY A 23 34.94 26.66 -22.22
N ARG A 24 34.09 27.72 -22.24
CA ARG A 24 33.37 28.27 -23.41
C ARG A 24 32.98 27.12 -24.35
N ASP A 25 31.73 26.71 -24.35
CA ASP A 25 30.71 27.42 -25.12
C ASP A 25 29.42 27.81 -24.38
N ALA A 26 28.93 28.97 -24.84
CA ALA A 26 27.73 29.66 -24.42
C ALA A 26 26.47 29.11 -25.10
N GLY A 27 25.34 29.24 -24.42
CA GLY A 27 24.01 29.04 -25.00
C GLY A 27 22.94 29.46 -24.00
N HIS A 28 22.63 30.75 -24.01
CA HIS A 28 21.65 31.41 -23.15
C HIS A 28 20.25 31.39 -23.80
N ALA A 29 19.22 31.57 -22.96
CA ALA A 29 17.77 31.71 -23.27
C ALA A 29 17.02 30.37 -23.44
N ASP A 30 15.77 30.19 -23.02
CA ASP A 30 14.71 31.13 -22.64
C ASP A 30 13.69 30.40 -21.73
N ARG A 31 12.90 31.21 -21.03
CA ARG A 31 11.81 30.90 -20.12
C ARG A 31 10.66 30.16 -20.82
N SER A 32 9.78 29.65 -19.96
CA SER A 32 8.36 29.38 -20.20
C SER A 32 7.97 28.01 -20.80
N ALA A 33 7.19 27.28 -19.98
CA ALA A 33 6.07 26.44 -20.36
C ALA A 33 6.18 25.67 -21.69
N ARG A 34 6.67 24.43 -21.63
CA ARG A 34 6.37 23.38 -22.63
C ARG A 34 6.78 21.98 -22.16
N TRP A 35 6.22 21.50 -21.05
CA TRP A 35 6.44 20.11 -20.54
C TRP A 35 5.50 19.06 -21.18
N TRP A 36 5.00 19.33 -22.38
CA TRP A 36 4.43 18.29 -23.25
C TRP A 36 5.23 18.27 -24.55
N SER A 37 6.40 17.64 -24.52
CA SER A 37 7.03 17.15 -25.75
C SER A 37 7.00 15.62 -25.75
N ARG A 38 6.43 15.13 -26.83
CA ARG A 38 6.11 13.74 -27.17
C ARG A 38 7.29 12.79 -26.90
N ASN A 39 7.10 11.87 -25.93
CA ASN A 39 7.73 10.56 -26.02
C ASN A 39 6.72 9.58 -26.65
N PRO A 40 6.91 9.15 -27.90
CA PRO A 40 6.08 8.14 -28.54
C PRO A 40 6.55 6.76 -28.07
N CYS A 41 6.26 6.40 -26.82
CA CYS A 41 6.22 5.00 -26.39
C CYS A 41 4.80 4.70 -25.91
N SER A 42 3.96 4.52 -26.91
CA SER A 42 2.59 4.05 -26.83
C SER A 42 2.52 2.63 -26.26
N ARG A 43 1.61 2.44 -25.30
CA ARG A 43 0.53 1.44 -25.37
C ARG A 43 0.78 0.27 -26.33
N ARG A 44 1.44 -0.80 -25.87
CA ARG A 44 1.21 -2.16 -26.38
C ARG A 44 1.80 -3.22 -25.43
N TRP A 45 0.92 -4.00 -24.84
CA TRP A 45 1.24 -5.18 -24.05
C TRP A 45 1.90 -6.24 -24.95
N HIS A 46 3.22 -6.24 -25.03
CA HIS A 46 3.97 -7.32 -25.66
C HIS A 46 4.68 -8.15 -24.59
N LEU A 47 4.12 -9.32 -24.31
CA LEU A 47 4.84 -10.44 -23.72
C LEU A 47 5.94 -10.87 -24.70
N ARG A 48 7.12 -10.26 -24.59
CA ARG A 48 8.34 -10.88 -25.14
C ARG A 48 8.87 -11.83 -24.08
N CYS A 49 8.51 -13.09 -24.23
CA CYS A 49 9.08 -14.20 -23.47
C CYS A 49 10.48 -14.47 -24.04
N GLY A 50 11.48 -13.81 -23.48
CA GLY A 50 12.89 -14.20 -23.59
C GLY A 50 13.23 -15.09 -22.40
N LEU A 51 13.69 -16.30 -22.69
CA LEU A 51 14.07 -17.35 -21.76
C LEU A 51 15.04 -16.86 -20.66
N GLY A 52 14.80 -17.29 -19.41
CA GLY A 52 15.90 -17.68 -18.53
C GLY A 52 16.25 -16.84 -17.30
N HIS A 53 15.47 -15.86 -16.85
CA HIS A 53 15.69 -15.23 -15.54
C HIS A 53 14.39 -15.06 -14.76
N ARG A 54 14.38 -15.56 -13.52
CA ARG A 54 13.26 -15.44 -12.57
C ARG A 54 12.91 -13.96 -12.43
N ARG A 55 11.78 -13.56 -12.99
CA ARG A 55 11.29 -12.19 -12.85
C ARG A 55 10.78 -12.05 -11.42
N HIS A 56 11.62 -11.56 -10.53
CA HIS A 56 11.12 -10.82 -9.37
C HIS A 56 10.27 -9.70 -9.96
N LEU A 57 8.94 -9.82 -9.83
CA LEU A 57 8.02 -8.77 -10.22
C LEU A 57 8.31 -7.60 -9.28
N PHE A 58 9.08 -6.65 -9.80
CA PHE A 58 9.34 -5.38 -9.19
C PHE A 58 8.22 -4.44 -9.63
N SER A 59 7.37 -4.05 -8.68
CA SER A 59 6.36 -3.03 -8.91
C SER A 59 6.54 -1.91 -7.90
N ILE A 60 6.85 -0.72 -8.39
CA ILE A 60 6.67 0.50 -7.63
C ILE A 60 5.17 0.79 -7.66
N VAL A 61 4.55 0.86 -6.49
CA VAL A 61 3.14 1.23 -6.35
C VAL A 61 3.10 2.71 -5.99
N ASP A 62 2.68 3.53 -6.95
CA ASP A 62 2.31 4.93 -6.75
C ASP A 62 0.79 5.01 -6.85
N SER A 63 0.11 4.52 -5.81
CA SER A 63 -1.34 4.54 -5.71
C SER A 63 -1.78 5.86 -5.09
N ALA A 64 -2.92 6.40 -5.52
CA ALA A 64 -3.51 7.63 -4.97
C ALA A 64 -3.76 7.48 -3.45
N GLY A 65 -2.80 7.91 -2.63
CA GLY A 65 -2.85 7.85 -1.16
C GLY A 65 -1.49 7.62 -0.49
N THR A 66 -0.49 7.07 -1.17
CA THR A 66 0.87 6.95 -0.61
C THR A 66 1.56 8.32 -0.56
N ARG A 67 2.26 8.63 0.54
CA ARG A 67 2.96 9.90 0.74
C ARG A 67 4.38 9.87 0.20
N GLY A 68 4.95 8.68 0.04
CA GLY A 68 6.26 8.44 -0.56
C GLY A 68 6.27 7.21 -1.47
N PRO A 69 7.42 6.95 -2.14
CA PRO A 69 7.55 5.79 -3.01
C PRO A 69 7.50 4.49 -2.19
N VAL A 70 6.69 3.53 -2.62
CA VAL A 70 6.63 2.18 -2.05
C VAL A 70 7.06 1.15 -3.10
N THR A 71 7.96 0.26 -2.70
CA THR A 71 8.47 -0.82 -3.54
C THR A 71 7.93 -2.16 -3.09
N VAL A 72 7.32 -2.92 -4.00
CA VAL A 72 6.87 -4.28 -3.75
C VAL A 72 7.66 -5.25 -4.61
N ILE A 73 8.24 -6.27 -3.97
CA ILE A 73 9.00 -7.34 -4.63
C ILE A 73 8.32 -8.67 -4.31
N ALA A 74 7.86 -9.37 -5.34
CA ALA A 74 7.40 -10.75 -5.18
C ALA A 74 8.59 -11.73 -5.23
N ASP A 75 8.62 -12.65 -4.27
CA ASP A 75 9.57 -13.77 -4.29
C ASP A 75 9.17 -14.84 -5.33
N GLN A 76 9.92 -15.94 -5.38
CA GLN A 76 9.65 -17.04 -6.31
C GLN A 76 8.35 -17.82 -6.02
N TRP A 77 7.78 -17.66 -4.82
CA TRP A 77 6.54 -18.28 -4.38
C TRP A 77 5.35 -17.30 -4.46
N GLY A 78 5.59 -16.07 -4.94
CA GLY A 78 4.58 -15.02 -5.01
C GLY A 78 4.33 -14.30 -3.69
N ILE A 79 5.19 -14.48 -2.68
CA ILE A 79 5.12 -13.77 -1.40
C ILE A 79 5.60 -12.33 -1.62
N PRO A 80 4.76 -11.32 -1.36
CA PRO A 80 5.15 -9.92 -1.52
C PRO A 80 5.98 -9.43 -0.33
N HIS A 81 7.11 -8.80 -0.62
CA HIS A 81 7.92 -8.01 0.31
C HIS A 81 7.72 -6.53 0.03
N ILE A 82 7.30 -5.77 1.05
CA ILE A 82 6.97 -4.34 0.94
C ILE A 82 8.09 -3.53 1.60
N TYR A 83 8.63 -2.55 0.87
CA TYR A 83 9.63 -1.60 1.35
C TYR A 83 9.08 -0.17 1.21
N ALA A 84 8.99 0.55 2.31
CA ALA A 84 8.50 1.92 2.38
C ALA A 84 9.22 2.69 3.49
N ASP A 85 9.34 4.01 3.32
CA ASP A 85 9.91 4.90 4.34
C ASP A 85 8.90 5.27 5.44
N SER A 86 7.60 5.13 5.15
CA SER A 86 6.51 5.40 6.09
C SER A 86 5.76 4.13 6.43
N MET A 87 5.44 3.97 7.72
CA MET A 87 4.64 2.84 8.21
C MET A 87 3.24 2.84 7.60
N ASN A 88 2.53 3.99 7.55
CA ASN A 88 1.18 4.02 6.99
C ASN A 88 1.18 3.66 5.51
N ASP A 89 2.16 4.12 4.73
CA ASP A 89 2.26 3.79 3.30
C ASP A 89 2.50 2.28 3.11
N ALA A 90 3.29 1.65 3.99
CA ALA A 90 3.48 0.20 4.00
C ALA A 90 2.17 -0.56 4.26
N PHE A 91 1.39 -0.13 5.25
CA PHE A 91 0.11 -0.76 5.61
C PHE A 91 -0.98 -0.51 4.57
N MET A 92 -0.99 0.65 3.93
CA MET A 92 -1.86 0.92 2.79
C MET A 92 -1.58 -0.05 1.64
N VAL A 93 -0.31 -0.23 1.27
CA VAL A 93 0.06 -1.18 0.21
C VAL A 93 -0.20 -2.63 0.65
N LEU A 94 -0.05 -2.95 1.94
CA LEU A 94 -0.43 -4.25 2.48
C LEU A 94 -1.93 -4.53 2.27
N GLY A 95 -2.80 -3.58 2.60
CA GLY A 95 -4.24 -3.67 2.38
C GLY A 95 -4.60 -3.86 0.90
N TYR A 96 -3.93 -3.10 0.01
CA TYR A 96 -4.10 -3.24 -1.44
C TYR A 96 -3.74 -4.65 -1.93
N LEU A 97 -2.62 -5.21 -1.46
CA LEU A 97 -2.18 -6.57 -1.83
C LEU A 97 -3.08 -7.65 -1.23
N HIS A 98 -3.55 -7.48 0.01
CA HIS A 98 -4.53 -8.35 0.64
C HIS A 98 -5.82 -8.40 -0.17
N ALA A 99 -6.33 -7.25 -0.61
CA ALA A 99 -7.49 -7.19 -1.47
C ALA A 99 -7.21 -7.89 -2.82
N ARG A 100 -6.09 -7.60 -3.48
CA ARG A 100 -5.73 -8.24 -4.75
C ARG A 100 -5.78 -9.77 -4.69
N ASP A 101 -5.22 -10.36 -3.63
CA ASP A 101 -5.01 -11.80 -3.56
C ASP A 101 -6.14 -12.53 -2.80
N ARG A 102 -6.86 -11.85 -1.89
CA ARG A 102 -7.82 -12.46 -0.95
C ARG A 102 -9.13 -11.69 -0.76
N LEU A 103 -9.52 -10.80 -1.68
CA LEU A 103 -10.74 -9.99 -1.54
C LEU A 103 -11.99 -10.81 -1.19
N PHE A 104 -12.23 -11.92 -1.90
CA PHE A 104 -13.40 -12.75 -1.64
C PHE A 104 -13.40 -13.31 -0.22
N GLN A 105 -12.25 -13.82 0.24
CA GLN A 105 -12.11 -14.33 1.60
C GLN A 105 -12.37 -13.23 2.64
N MET A 106 -11.82 -12.02 2.45
CA MET A 106 -12.02 -10.89 3.35
C MET A 106 -13.50 -10.49 3.45
N VAL A 107 -14.18 -10.36 2.30
CA VAL A 107 -15.61 -10.01 2.27
C VAL A 107 -16.47 -11.08 2.95
N MET A 108 -16.17 -12.36 2.72
CA MET A 108 -16.90 -13.46 3.35
C MET A 108 -16.67 -13.51 4.87
N GLN A 109 -15.44 -13.28 5.33
CA GLN A 109 -15.12 -13.22 6.76
C GLN A 109 -15.77 -12.01 7.44
N SER A 110 -15.79 -10.85 6.77
CA SER A 110 -16.49 -9.65 7.25
C SER A 110 -17.99 -9.92 7.40
N ARG A 111 -18.62 -10.54 6.39
CA ARG A 111 -20.05 -10.92 6.43
C ARG A 111 -20.36 -11.99 7.47
N LEU A 112 -19.46 -12.94 7.69
CA LEU A 112 -19.60 -13.92 8.77
C LEU A 112 -19.58 -13.24 10.14
N ALA A 113 -18.59 -12.38 10.40
CA ALA A 113 -18.47 -11.66 11.67
C ALA A 113 -19.62 -10.67 11.91
N SER A 114 -20.17 -10.10 10.83
CA SER A 114 -21.32 -9.20 10.87
C SER A 114 -22.67 -9.92 10.98
N GLY A 115 -22.70 -11.22 10.69
CA GLY A 115 -23.92 -12.04 10.64
C GLY A 115 -24.83 -11.70 9.45
N GLY A 116 -24.24 -11.55 8.27
CA GLY A 116 -24.91 -11.34 6.98
C GLY A 116 -24.46 -12.33 5.91
N LEU A 117 -23.97 -13.51 6.31
CA LEU A 117 -23.49 -14.52 5.37
C LEU A 117 -24.63 -15.23 4.64
N SER A 118 -25.81 -15.33 5.27
CA SER A 118 -27.01 -15.91 4.66
C SER A 118 -27.54 -15.13 3.45
N GLU A 119 -27.15 -13.86 3.28
CA GLU A 119 -27.46 -13.08 2.07
C GLU A 119 -26.78 -13.66 0.81
N ILE A 120 -25.65 -14.35 0.99
CA ILE A 120 -24.86 -14.94 -0.11
C ILE A 120 -25.10 -16.45 -0.21
N ILE A 121 -24.97 -17.16 0.92
CA ILE A 121 -25.04 -18.63 0.96
C ILE A 121 -26.50 -19.14 1.05
N GLY A 122 -27.42 -18.29 1.52
CA GLY A 122 -28.80 -18.65 1.76
C GLY A 122 -29.04 -19.27 3.14
N SER A 123 -30.10 -20.09 3.24
CA SER A 123 -30.64 -20.60 4.51
C SER A 123 -29.65 -21.40 5.35
N ALA A 124 -28.65 -22.03 4.73
CA ALA A 124 -27.63 -22.82 5.41
C ALA A 124 -26.78 -22.00 6.41
N ALA A 125 -26.60 -20.70 6.16
CA ALA A 125 -25.79 -19.82 7.01
C ALA A 125 -26.58 -19.11 8.13
N VAL A 126 -27.92 -19.27 8.19
CA VAL A 126 -28.78 -18.54 9.14
C VAL A 126 -28.43 -18.85 10.59
N THR A 127 -28.08 -20.10 10.91
CA THR A 127 -27.67 -20.49 12.26
C THR A 127 -26.38 -19.80 12.67
N SER A 128 -25.41 -19.72 11.75
CA SER A 128 -24.15 -19.00 11.97
C SER A 128 -24.39 -17.51 12.15
N ASP A 129 -25.22 -16.89 11.31
CA ASP A 129 -25.54 -15.46 11.42
C ASP A 129 -26.18 -15.12 12.77
N LYS A 130 -27.10 -15.97 13.24
CA LYS A 130 -27.69 -15.82 14.59
C LYS A 130 -26.61 -15.89 15.66
N PHE A 131 -25.72 -16.88 15.60
CA PHE A 131 -24.64 -17.04 16.55
C PHE A 131 -23.71 -15.80 16.61
N TYR A 132 -23.23 -15.32 15.45
CA TYR A 132 -22.34 -14.16 15.38
C TYR A 132 -23.02 -12.86 15.82
N ARG A 133 -24.32 -12.69 15.54
CA ARG A 133 -25.10 -11.56 16.08
C ARG A 133 -25.33 -11.65 17.57
N THR A 134 -25.50 -12.86 18.13
CA THR A 134 -25.68 -13.07 19.57
C THR A 134 -24.43 -12.71 20.35
N ILE A 135 -23.24 -13.16 19.90
CA ILE A 135 -21.97 -12.78 20.54
C ILE A 135 -21.60 -11.32 20.28
N GLY A 136 -22.16 -10.72 19.23
CA GLY A 136 -22.11 -9.27 19.00
C GLY A 136 -20.78 -8.74 18.48
N LEU A 137 -20.00 -9.53 17.72
CA LEU A 137 -18.66 -9.12 17.25
C LEU A 137 -18.65 -7.75 16.57
N ARG A 138 -19.59 -7.50 15.66
CA ARG A 138 -19.69 -6.19 14.99
C ARG A 138 -20.04 -5.05 15.94
N ARG A 139 -20.90 -5.30 16.94
CA ARG A 139 -21.21 -4.29 17.95
C ARG A 139 -19.97 -3.97 18.78
N SER A 140 -19.22 -4.97 19.20
CA SER A 140 -17.97 -4.78 19.93
C SER A 140 -16.93 -4.06 19.10
N ALA A 141 -16.76 -4.43 17.82
CA ALA A 141 -15.84 -3.75 16.91
C ALA A 141 -16.18 -2.27 16.73
N GLU A 142 -17.45 -1.92 16.57
CA GLU A 142 -17.90 -0.52 16.49
C GLU A 142 -17.57 0.25 17.78
N LEU A 143 -17.90 -0.31 18.95
CA LEU A 143 -17.59 0.31 20.24
C LEU A 143 -16.08 0.50 20.44
N THR A 144 -15.28 -0.50 20.06
CA THR A 144 -13.82 -0.39 20.09
C THR A 144 -13.34 0.70 19.15
N TYR A 145 -13.80 0.73 17.90
CA TYR A 145 -13.42 1.75 16.93
C TYR A 145 -13.76 3.17 17.40
N GLN A 146 -14.98 3.37 17.95
CA GLN A 146 -15.38 4.65 18.52
C GLN A 146 -14.49 5.07 19.69
N TRP A 147 -14.17 4.14 20.59
CA TRP A 147 -13.23 4.41 21.69
C TRP A 147 -11.87 4.87 21.17
N TYR A 148 -11.30 4.20 20.15
CA TYR A 148 -10.03 4.62 19.54
C TYR A 148 -10.12 6.01 18.93
N ARG A 149 -11.23 6.35 18.27
CA ARG A 149 -11.44 7.68 17.70
C ARG A 149 -11.53 8.78 18.75
N GLU A 150 -12.24 8.52 19.85
CA GLU A 150 -12.37 9.47 20.97
C GLU A 150 -11.04 9.70 21.69
N HIS A 151 -10.16 8.70 21.70
CA HIS A 151 -8.86 8.73 22.39
C HIS A 151 -7.68 9.00 21.45
N ARG A 152 -7.94 9.51 20.24
CA ARG A 152 -6.92 9.80 19.22
C ARG A 152 -5.89 10.86 19.65
N SER A 153 -6.13 11.58 20.74
CA SER A 153 -5.12 12.49 21.31
C SER A 153 -3.91 11.77 21.92
N ASP A 154 -4.06 10.49 22.30
CA ASP A 154 -2.94 9.65 22.71
C ASP A 154 -2.17 9.16 21.48
N SER A 155 -0.87 9.45 21.42
CA SER A 155 0.00 9.07 20.30
C SER A 155 0.04 7.57 20.00
N ILE A 156 -0.09 6.70 21.00
CA ILE A 156 -0.10 5.24 20.80
C ILE A 156 -1.40 4.83 20.12
N VAL A 157 -2.52 5.41 20.57
CA VAL A 157 -3.85 5.16 20.01
C VAL A 157 -3.94 5.70 18.59
N ASP A 158 -3.43 6.91 18.33
CA ASP A 158 -3.41 7.51 16.99
C ASP A 158 -2.58 6.69 16.01
N ASN A 159 -1.40 6.22 16.42
CA ASN A 159 -0.56 5.37 15.59
C ASN A 159 -1.30 4.05 15.24
N ALA A 160 -1.89 3.38 16.21
CA ALA A 160 -2.64 2.14 15.99
C ALA A 160 -3.85 2.36 15.05
N LEU A 161 -4.61 3.44 15.28
CA LEU A 161 -5.76 3.78 14.46
C LEU A 161 -5.35 4.11 13.02
N SER A 162 -4.28 4.91 12.85
CA SER A 162 -3.80 5.33 11.53
C SER A 162 -3.31 4.17 10.67
N ILE A 163 -2.73 3.13 11.28
CA ILE A 163 -2.32 1.90 10.58
C ILE A 163 -3.53 1.15 10.03
N VAL A 164 -4.57 0.98 10.85
CA VAL A 164 -5.81 0.29 10.45
C VAL A 164 -6.56 1.09 9.38
N GLU A 165 -6.66 2.42 9.54
CA GLU A 165 -7.26 3.31 8.56
C GLU A 165 -6.50 3.23 7.22
N ALA A 166 -5.17 3.25 7.24
CA ALA A 166 -4.36 3.11 6.04
C ALA A 166 -4.57 1.76 5.35
N GLU A 167 -4.65 0.65 6.09
CA GLU A 167 -4.93 -0.67 5.50
C GLU A 167 -6.31 -0.69 4.80
N VAL A 168 -7.33 -0.12 5.43
CA VAL A 168 -8.68 -0.01 4.84
C VAL A 168 -8.68 0.88 3.59
N GLU A 169 -7.96 2.01 3.61
CA GLU A 169 -7.77 2.86 2.43
C GLU A 169 -7.12 2.09 1.27
N GLY A 170 -6.14 1.23 1.57
CA GLY A 170 -5.52 0.35 0.58
C GLY A 170 -6.48 -0.66 -0.04
N VAL A 171 -7.33 -1.29 0.79
CA VAL A 171 -8.38 -2.21 0.33
C VAL A 171 -9.37 -1.48 -0.57
N ASN A 172 -9.81 -0.29 -0.15
CA ASN A 172 -10.77 0.53 -0.90
C ASN A 172 -10.18 1.01 -2.23
N ALA A 173 -8.90 1.40 -2.24
CA ALA A 173 -8.20 1.74 -3.48
C ALA A 173 -8.14 0.55 -4.47
N PHE A 174 -8.04 -0.69 -3.99
CA PHE A 174 -8.14 -1.86 -4.85
C PHE A 174 -9.55 -2.06 -5.39
N ILE A 175 -10.57 -1.96 -4.54
CA ILE A 175 -11.98 -2.08 -4.93
C ILE A 175 -12.34 -1.04 -6.00
N ASP A 176 -11.91 0.21 -5.81
CA ASP A 176 -12.17 1.32 -6.74
C ASP A 176 -11.42 1.19 -8.07
N SER A 177 -10.22 0.61 -8.05
CA SER A 177 -9.42 0.37 -9.26
C SER A 177 -9.79 -0.94 -9.98
N MET A 178 -10.72 -1.73 -9.43
CA MET A 178 -11.04 -3.04 -9.93
C MET A 178 -11.74 -2.98 -11.29
N THR A 179 -11.10 -3.58 -12.29
CA THR A 179 -11.72 -3.84 -13.59
C THR A 179 -12.34 -5.24 -13.62
N SER A 180 -13.22 -5.51 -14.59
CA SER A 180 -13.82 -6.85 -14.74
C SER A 180 -12.81 -7.99 -14.90
N ALA A 181 -11.59 -7.69 -15.38
CA ALA A 181 -10.51 -8.67 -15.51
C ALA A 181 -9.80 -8.95 -14.17
N MET A 182 -9.81 -7.98 -13.25
CA MET A 182 -9.23 -8.09 -11.91
C MET A 182 -10.22 -8.65 -10.89
N THR A 183 -11.52 -8.65 -11.20
CA THR A 183 -12.55 -9.19 -10.31
C THR A 183 -12.38 -10.70 -10.12
N PRO A 184 -12.27 -11.18 -8.86
CA PRO A 184 -12.20 -12.60 -8.56
C PRO A 184 -13.40 -13.36 -9.17
N ILE A 185 -13.17 -14.62 -9.53
CA ILE A 185 -14.17 -15.41 -10.26
C ILE A 185 -15.43 -15.64 -9.43
N GLU A 186 -15.28 -15.75 -8.11
CA GLU A 186 -16.35 -15.96 -7.14
C GLU A 186 -17.39 -14.84 -7.21
N PHE A 187 -16.94 -13.58 -7.26
CA PHE A 187 -17.84 -12.42 -7.40
C PHE A 187 -18.58 -12.44 -8.74
N ARG A 188 -17.90 -12.83 -9.83
CA ARG A 188 -18.53 -12.93 -11.16
C ARG A 188 -19.58 -14.05 -11.22
N LEU A 189 -19.30 -15.19 -10.58
CA LEU A 189 -20.24 -16.32 -10.53
C LEU A 189 -21.46 -16.02 -9.66
N LEU A 190 -21.27 -15.35 -8.53
CA LEU A 190 -22.34 -15.01 -7.59
C LEU A 190 -23.10 -13.74 -7.96
N GLY A 191 -22.65 -12.99 -8.98
CA GLY A 191 -23.23 -11.71 -9.36
C GLY A 191 -23.08 -10.62 -8.28
N LEU A 192 -22.10 -10.76 -7.41
CA LEU A 192 -21.86 -9.87 -6.27
C LEU A 192 -20.83 -8.80 -6.63
N ARG A 193 -20.95 -7.66 -5.96
CA ARG A 193 -19.93 -6.61 -5.98
C ARG A 193 -19.41 -6.38 -4.56
N PRO A 194 -18.09 -6.28 -4.37
CA PRO A 194 -17.52 -5.92 -3.08
C PRO A 194 -17.93 -4.49 -2.72
N GLU A 195 -18.23 -4.28 -1.45
CA GLU A 195 -18.53 -2.96 -0.88
C GLU A 195 -17.31 -2.47 -0.08
N PRO A 196 -16.98 -1.17 -0.15
CA PRO A 196 -15.96 -0.55 0.70
C PRO A 196 -16.39 -0.41 2.17
#